data_AF-A0A7Z0B987-F1
#
_entry.id   AF-A0A7Z0B987-F1
#
_cell.length_a   1.000
_cell.length_b   1.000
_cell.length_c   1.000
_cell.angle_alpha   90.00
_cell.angle_beta   90.00
_cell.angle_gamma   90.00
#
_symmetry.space_group_name_H-M   'P 1'
#
loop_
_entity.id
_entity.type
_entity.pdbx_description
1 polymer ?
#
loop_
_entity_poly.entity_id
_entity_poly.type
_entity_poly.pdbx_seq_one_letter_code
_entity_poly.pdbx_strand_id
1 'polypeptide(L)'
;MCILFLRKIPWMPGAPHKIPVLIKALALVAILASSACATRPPISFAPPPPANCCSTWQSVHFEEMDAHGVSRSHISLNGSPTFDFPEGRATFVAYRLPQVEAKTVEVDTYPSSDWLPLATVFRPRVLFLDAGLKEVADDKLNPMARDSKFLRGSYYFATTPIPASAKYIVVYAASSANTDRLVARSENGSLYGLPNAYEGDISIILK
;
A
#
# COMPACT_ATOMS: atom_id res chain seq x y z
N MET A 1 6.72 -23.21 11.46
CA MET A 1 6.72 -24.54 12.11
C MET A 1 8.11 -24.77 12.67
N CYS A 2 8.30 -24.65 13.99
CA CYS A 2 9.61 -24.79 14.63
C CYS A 2 9.55 -26.02 15.55
N ILE A 3 10.23 -27.10 15.18
CA ILE A 3 10.25 -28.36 15.91
C ILE A 3 11.32 -28.25 16.99
N LEU A 4 10.90 -28.23 18.26
CA LEU A 4 11.79 -28.28 19.42
C LEU A 4 11.94 -29.74 19.86
N PHE A 5 13.12 -30.33 19.59
CA PHE A 5 13.52 -31.64 20.10
C PHE A 5 13.93 -31.50 21.57
N LEU A 6 13.04 -31.86 22.50
CA LEU A 6 13.37 -32.00 23.92
C LEU A 6 13.97 -33.40 24.17
N ARG A 7 15.29 -33.46 24.37
CA ARG A 7 15.98 -34.66 24.88
C ARG A 7 15.58 -34.88 26.35
N LYS A 8 15.07 -36.08 26.66
CA LYS A 8 14.84 -36.59 28.02
C LYS A 8 16.16 -36.67 28.80
N ILE A 9 16.20 -36.09 30.00
CA ILE A 9 17.27 -36.26 31.00
C ILE A 9 16.84 -37.37 31.98
N PRO A 10 17.70 -38.36 32.29
CA PRO A 10 17.34 -39.43 33.21
C PRO A 10 17.42 -38.99 34.67
N TRP A 11 16.50 -39.55 35.46
CA TRP A 11 16.22 -39.29 36.87
C TRP A 11 17.25 -39.99 37.77
N MET A 12 17.79 -39.29 38.78
CA MET A 12 18.51 -39.90 39.93
C MET A 12 17.94 -39.33 41.24
N PRO A 13 17.64 -40.17 42.26
CA PRO A 13 17.11 -39.69 43.52
C PRO A 13 18.22 -39.45 44.55
N GLY A 14 18.09 -38.36 45.32
CA GLY A 14 18.64 -38.26 46.67
C GLY A 14 19.84 -37.31 46.86
N ALA A 15 19.56 -36.06 47.22
CA ALA A 15 20.34 -35.28 48.19
C ALA A 15 19.61 -33.95 48.51
N PRO A 16 19.50 -33.51 49.78
CA PRO A 16 18.94 -32.23 50.13
C PRO A 16 20.02 -31.15 49.95
N HIS A 17 20.01 -30.47 48.81
CA HIS A 17 20.92 -29.36 48.56
C HIS A 17 20.15 -28.07 48.33
N LYS A 18 20.43 -27.13 49.24
CA LYS A 18 19.98 -25.74 49.25
C LYS A 18 20.14 -25.18 47.84
N ILE A 19 19.02 -24.81 47.21
CA ILE A 19 19.01 -24.21 45.88
C ILE A 19 19.75 -22.86 46.00
N PRO A 20 20.93 -22.70 45.37
CA PRO A 20 21.63 -21.42 45.42
C PRO A 20 20.82 -20.39 44.65
N VAL A 21 20.64 -19.21 45.27
CA VAL A 21 19.85 -18.05 44.79
C VAL A 21 20.23 -17.63 43.35
N LEU A 22 21.43 -18.01 42.88
CA LEU A 22 21.95 -17.75 41.55
C LEU A 22 21.14 -18.37 40.40
N ILE A 23 20.47 -19.52 40.61
CA ILE A 23 19.74 -20.23 39.54
C ILE A 23 18.43 -19.50 39.18
N LYS A 24 17.85 -18.73 40.11
CA LYS A 24 16.64 -17.91 39.82
C LYS A 24 16.94 -16.69 38.94
N ALA A 25 18.17 -16.17 38.98
CA ALA A 25 18.55 -14.98 38.22
C ALA A 25 18.73 -15.27 36.71
N LEU A 26 19.24 -16.45 36.34
CA LEU A 26 19.46 -16.81 34.94
C LEU A 26 18.16 -17.08 34.17
N ALA A 27 17.11 -17.57 34.83
CA ALA A 27 15.83 -17.85 34.20
C ALA A 27 15.05 -16.57 33.81
N LEU A 28 15.28 -15.45 34.51
CA LEU A 28 14.58 -14.20 34.24
C LEU A 28 15.09 -13.48 32.97
N VAL A 29 16.39 -13.61 32.67
CA VAL A 29 17.03 -12.95 31.51
C VAL A 29 16.60 -13.61 30.19
N ALA A 30 16.35 -14.92 30.19
CA ALA A 30 15.89 -15.65 29.01
C ALA A 30 14.44 -15.31 28.59
N ILE A 31 13.57 -14.93 29.54
CA ILE A 31 12.17 -14.59 29.27
C ILE A 31 12.05 -13.17 28.68
N LEU A 32 12.96 -12.25 29.06
CA LEU A 32 12.99 -10.88 28.54
C LEU A 32 13.51 -10.77 27.10
N ALA A 33 14.22 -11.78 26.59
CA ALA A 33 14.72 -11.78 25.22
C ALA A 33 13.68 -12.25 24.17
N SER A 34 12.59 -12.88 24.59
CA SER A 34 11.56 -13.42 23.68
C SER A 34 10.43 -12.45 23.31
N SER A 35 10.35 -11.25 23.91
CA SER A 35 9.26 -10.30 23.66
C SER A 35 9.46 -9.37 22.44
N ALA A 36 10.54 -9.52 21.66
CA ALA A 36 10.84 -8.58 20.56
C ALA A 36 10.34 -9.01 19.16
N CYS A 37 9.82 -10.24 18.99
CA CYS A 37 9.20 -10.66 17.72
C CYS A 37 7.67 -10.49 17.76
N ALA A 38 7.17 -9.32 18.16
CA ALA A 38 5.79 -8.97 17.87
C ALA A 38 5.69 -8.65 16.37
N THR A 39 5.24 -9.61 15.56
CA THR A 39 4.85 -9.38 14.17
C THR A 39 3.80 -8.27 14.20
N ARG A 40 4.13 -7.07 13.69
CA ARG A 40 3.17 -5.95 13.71
C ARG A 40 1.90 -6.42 13.01
N PRO A 41 0.72 -6.32 13.65
CA PRO A 41 -0.52 -6.77 13.05
C PRO A 41 -0.73 -6.03 11.73
N PRO A 42 -1.35 -6.67 10.74
CA PRO A 42 -1.68 -5.99 9.51
C PRO A 42 -2.67 -4.85 9.81
N ILE A 43 -2.16 -3.62 9.90
CA ILE A 43 -2.99 -2.41 9.78
C ILE A 43 -3.73 -2.49 8.44
N SER A 44 -5.02 -2.80 8.51
CA SER A 44 -5.99 -2.70 7.42
C SER A 44 -6.85 -1.49 7.73
N PHE A 45 -7.00 -0.60 6.75
CA PHE A 45 -7.95 0.50 6.88
C PHE A 45 -9.35 0.01 6.52
N ALA A 46 -10.37 0.57 7.17
CA ALA A 46 -11.74 0.35 6.77
C ALA A 46 -11.98 1.00 5.39
N PRO A 47 -12.80 0.40 4.52
CA PRO A 47 -13.22 1.05 3.29
C PRO A 47 -13.87 2.42 3.57
N PRO A 48 -13.72 3.40 2.67
CA PRO A 48 -14.33 4.71 2.84
C PRO A 48 -15.86 4.62 2.82
N PRO A 49 -16.58 5.59 3.40
CA PRO A 49 -18.04 5.65 3.29
C PRO A 49 -18.48 5.85 1.82
N PRO A 50 -19.71 5.46 1.46
CA PRO A 50 -20.25 5.75 0.14
C PRO A 50 -20.39 7.26 -0.05
N ALA A 51 -19.94 7.77 -1.20
CA ALA A 51 -20.14 9.15 -1.58
C ALA A 51 -21.62 9.38 -1.96
N ASN A 52 -22.08 10.62 -1.81
CA ASN A 52 -23.42 11.02 -2.25
C ASN A 52 -23.55 11.02 -3.79
N CYS A 53 -22.41 11.08 -4.49
CA CYS A 53 -22.35 10.98 -5.95
C CYS A 53 -21.86 9.61 -6.37
N CYS A 54 -21.94 9.37 -7.68
CA CYS A 54 -21.03 8.46 -8.36
C CYS A 54 -21.33 6.96 -8.18
N SER A 55 -22.61 6.55 -8.17
CA SER A 55 -22.99 5.13 -8.29
C SER A 55 -22.79 4.55 -9.70
N THR A 56 -22.57 5.42 -10.70
CA THR A 56 -22.38 5.03 -12.11
C THR A 56 -21.34 5.96 -12.75
N TRP A 57 -20.63 5.51 -13.79
CA TRP A 57 -19.66 6.35 -14.48
C TRP A 57 -20.27 7.61 -15.10
N GLN A 58 -21.57 7.59 -15.44
CA GLN A 58 -22.29 8.73 -15.99
C GLN A 58 -22.44 9.89 -15.01
N SER A 59 -22.36 9.64 -13.69
CA SER A 59 -22.43 10.68 -12.66
C SER A 59 -21.07 11.13 -12.14
N VAL A 60 -19.98 10.59 -12.69
CA VAL A 60 -18.61 10.99 -12.35
C VAL A 60 -18.21 12.24 -13.12
N HIS A 61 -17.63 13.21 -12.42
CA HIS A 61 -16.94 14.32 -13.06
C HIS A 61 -15.53 13.87 -13.46
N PHE A 62 -15.21 13.98 -14.75
CA PHE A 62 -13.88 13.68 -15.28
C PHE A 62 -13.12 14.99 -15.49
N GLU A 63 -12.00 15.16 -14.79
CA GLU A 63 -11.09 16.28 -14.98
C GLU A 63 -10.32 16.12 -16.30
N GLU A 64 -9.95 17.22 -16.96
CA GLU A 64 -9.10 17.11 -18.15
C GLU A 64 -7.65 16.84 -17.72
N MET A 65 -7.02 15.83 -18.30
CA MET A 65 -5.63 15.49 -17.99
C MET A 65 -4.66 16.44 -18.69
N ASP A 66 -3.52 16.72 -18.06
CA ASP A 66 -2.46 17.50 -18.68
C ASP A 66 -1.79 16.68 -19.80
N ALA A 67 -1.86 17.17 -21.03
CA ALA A 67 -1.35 16.51 -22.24
C ALA A 67 0.18 16.52 -22.36
N HIS A 68 0.86 17.44 -21.66
CA HIS A 68 2.30 17.66 -21.78
C HIS A 68 3.02 17.69 -20.43
N GLY A 69 2.28 17.53 -19.34
CA GLY A 69 2.78 17.66 -17.99
C GLY A 69 2.36 16.53 -17.07
N VAL A 70 2.25 16.88 -15.80
CA VAL A 70 2.00 15.93 -14.73
C VAL A 70 0.68 16.29 -14.07
N SER A 71 -0.32 15.44 -14.24
CA SER A 71 -1.57 15.55 -13.49
C SER A 71 -1.34 15.08 -12.06
N ARG A 72 -1.32 16.04 -11.12
CA ARG A 72 -1.15 15.75 -9.69
C ARG A 72 -2.48 15.83 -9.00
N SER A 73 -2.73 14.89 -8.11
CA SER A 73 -3.94 14.90 -7.29
C SER A 73 -3.65 14.41 -5.89
N HIS A 74 -4.36 14.99 -4.93
CA HIS A 74 -4.43 14.51 -3.57
C HIS A 74 -5.76 13.81 -3.37
N ILE A 75 -5.72 12.50 -3.16
CA ILE A 75 -6.91 11.69 -2.91
C ILE A 75 -7.15 11.71 -1.41
N SER A 76 -8.32 12.17 -0.97
CA SER A 76 -8.68 12.28 0.44
C SER A 76 -9.99 11.58 0.75
N LEU A 77 -10.10 11.00 1.95
CA LEU A 77 -11.32 10.32 2.41
C LEU A 77 -12.55 11.23 2.48
N ASN A 78 -12.35 12.53 2.69
CA ASN A 78 -13.43 13.50 2.90
C ASN A 78 -13.71 14.40 1.68
N GLY A 79 -12.78 14.47 0.73
CA GLY A 79 -12.87 15.38 -0.42
C GLY A 79 -12.94 14.67 -1.77
N SER A 80 -12.54 13.40 -1.86
CA SER A 80 -12.59 12.64 -3.11
C SER A 80 -13.85 11.79 -3.20
N PRO A 81 -14.41 11.60 -4.41
CA PRO A 81 -15.54 10.69 -4.60
C PRO A 81 -15.12 9.25 -4.31
N THR A 82 -16.10 8.40 -3.99
CA THR A 82 -15.91 6.96 -3.81
C THR A 82 -16.76 6.18 -4.80
N PHE A 83 -16.26 5.01 -5.21
CA PHE A 83 -16.92 4.12 -6.14
C PHE A 83 -16.76 2.67 -5.67
N ASP A 84 -17.73 1.82 -5.99
CA ASP A 84 -17.69 0.39 -5.67
C ASP A 84 -16.95 -0.36 -6.78
N PHE A 85 -15.64 -0.54 -6.61
CA PHE A 85 -14.80 -1.34 -7.51
C PHE A 85 -14.90 -2.85 -7.19
N PRO A 86 -14.46 -3.74 -8.10
CA PRO A 86 -14.49 -5.19 -7.85
C PRO A 86 -13.81 -5.65 -6.56
N GLU A 87 -12.82 -4.91 -6.06
CA GLU A 87 -12.09 -5.25 -4.82
C GLU A 87 -12.62 -4.58 -3.56
N GLY A 88 -13.70 -3.81 -3.69
CA GLY A 88 -14.32 -3.04 -2.64
C GLY A 88 -14.34 -1.56 -2.93
N ARG A 89 -15.06 -0.82 -2.07
CA ARG A 89 -15.18 0.62 -2.19
C ARG A 89 -13.83 1.30 -2.01
N ALA A 90 -13.56 2.27 -2.86
CA ALA A 90 -12.34 3.08 -2.79
C ALA A 90 -12.62 4.53 -3.19
N THR A 91 -11.78 5.43 -2.66
CA THR A 91 -11.63 6.79 -3.18
C THR A 91 -10.93 6.74 -4.53
N PHE A 92 -11.29 7.67 -5.41
CA PHE A 92 -10.72 7.74 -6.75
C PHE A 92 -10.60 9.17 -7.26
N VAL A 93 -9.82 9.32 -8.32
CA VAL A 93 -9.84 10.46 -9.23
C VAL A 93 -10.04 9.96 -10.65
N ALA A 94 -10.68 10.76 -11.49
CA ALA A 94 -11.03 10.38 -12.84
C ALA A 94 -10.64 11.49 -13.81
N TYR A 95 -9.95 11.12 -14.87
CA TYR A 95 -9.48 12.04 -15.90
C TYR A 95 -9.96 11.64 -17.28
N ARG A 96 -10.26 12.63 -18.13
CA ARG A 96 -10.33 12.45 -19.58
C ARG A 96 -8.91 12.46 -20.14
N LEU A 97 -8.59 11.42 -20.91
CA LEU A 97 -7.31 11.30 -21.59
C LEU A 97 -7.25 12.32 -22.75
N PRO A 98 -6.12 13.03 -22.93
CA PRO A 98 -5.96 13.95 -24.02
C PRO A 98 -5.72 13.19 -25.34
N GLN A 99 -6.01 13.83 -26.47
CA GLN A 99 -5.73 13.25 -27.79
C GLN A 99 -4.23 13.39 -28.14
N VAL A 100 -3.40 12.57 -27.50
CA VAL A 100 -1.95 12.52 -27.71
C VAL A 100 -1.50 11.11 -28.07
N GLU A 101 -0.32 10.97 -28.67
CA GLU A 101 0.27 9.67 -29.05
C GLU A 101 0.90 8.88 -27.88
N ALA A 102 0.56 9.24 -26.63
CA ALA A 102 1.04 8.51 -25.47
C ALA A 102 0.53 7.06 -25.49
N LYS A 103 1.44 6.11 -25.31
CA LYS A 103 1.12 4.67 -25.35
C LYS A 103 1.03 4.08 -23.96
N THR A 104 1.55 4.78 -22.97
CA THR A 104 1.64 4.32 -21.60
C THR A 104 1.31 5.46 -20.64
N VAL A 105 0.88 5.07 -19.44
CA VAL A 105 0.72 5.98 -18.32
C VAL A 105 1.56 5.47 -17.17
N GLU A 106 2.34 6.37 -16.57
CA GLU A 106 3.02 6.15 -15.31
C GLU A 106 2.22 6.78 -14.18
N VAL A 107 2.07 6.03 -13.09
CA VAL A 107 1.42 6.51 -11.87
C VAL A 107 2.42 6.44 -10.72
N ASP A 108 2.78 7.61 -10.21
CA ASP A 108 3.58 7.77 -8.99
C ASP A 108 2.66 7.82 -7.77
N THR A 109 3.11 7.26 -6.66
CA THR A 109 2.55 7.46 -5.33
C THR A 109 3.65 7.71 -4.30
N TYR A 110 3.30 8.43 -3.23
CA TYR A 110 4.22 8.95 -2.26
C TYR A 110 3.89 8.41 -0.86
N PRO A 111 4.88 8.07 -0.03
CA PRO A 111 4.66 7.82 1.39
C PRO A 111 4.06 9.05 2.09
N SER A 112 3.16 8.85 3.04
CA SER A 112 2.55 9.93 3.82
C SER A 112 3.52 10.61 4.81
N SER A 113 4.65 9.98 5.09
CA SER A 113 5.67 10.50 6.00
C SER A 113 7.05 9.92 5.67
N ASP A 114 8.10 10.70 5.90
CA ASP A 114 9.50 10.22 5.86
C ASP A 114 9.84 9.34 7.07
N TRP A 115 9.06 9.42 8.15
CA TRP A 115 9.25 8.57 9.32
C TRP A 115 8.59 7.20 9.11
N LEU A 116 9.38 6.25 8.59
CA LEU A 116 8.92 4.90 8.19
C LEU A 116 8.05 4.16 9.22
N PRO A 117 8.27 4.27 10.55
CA PRO A 117 7.39 3.64 11.53
C PRO A 117 5.93 4.12 11.51
N LEU A 118 5.66 5.34 11.00
CA LEU A 118 4.34 5.95 10.85
C LEU A 118 3.91 6.11 9.39
N ALA A 119 4.81 5.85 8.43
CA ALA A 119 4.54 6.04 7.01
C ALA A 119 3.50 5.03 6.50
N THR A 120 2.50 5.55 5.80
CA THR A 120 1.53 4.79 5.01
C THR A 120 1.74 5.11 3.54
N VAL A 121 1.12 4.35 2.64
CA VAL A 121 1.21 4.60 1.20
C VAL A 121 -0.14 4.36 0.53
N PHE A 122 -0.54 5.26 -0.36
CA PHE A 122 -1.65 5.02 -1.24
C PHE A 122 -1.23 3.97 -2.28
N ARG A 123 -2.00 2.89 -2.47
CA ARG A 123 -1.68 1.90 -3.50
C ARG A 123 -2.57 2.14 -4.71
N PRO A 124 -2.09 2.83 -5.76
CA PRO A 124 -2.91 3.14 -6.90
C PRO A 124 -3.21 1.90 -7.72
N ARG A 125 -4.38 1.91 -8.35
CA ARG A 125 -4.80 1.02 -9.42
C ARG A 125 -5.42 1.85 -10.52
N VAL A 126 -5.42 1.30 -11.73
CA VAL A 126 -5.92 2.00 -12.90
C VAL A 126 -7.08 1.23 -13.49
N LEU A 127 -8.11 1.97 -13.91
CA LEU A 127 -9.21 1.49 -14.73
C LEU A 127 -9.34 2.42 -15.93
N PHE A 128 -9.38 1.85 -17.13
CA PHE A 128 -9.57 2.57 -18.37
C PHE A 128 -10.99 2.41 -18.87
N LEU A 129 -11.58 3.51 -19.32
CA LEU A 129 -12.92 3.53 -19.89
C LEU A 129 -12.89 4.02 -21.34
N ASP A 130 -13.78 3.48 -22.18
CA ASP A 130 -13.99 3.97 -23.54
C ASP A 130 -14.86 5.24 -23.59
N ALA A 131 -15.16 5.71 -24.81
CA ALA A 131 -16.03 6.88 -25.04
C ALA A 131 -17.45 6.70 -24.48
N GLY A 132 -17.93 5.46 -24.37
CA GLY A 132 -19.22 5.10 -23.79
C GLY A 132 -19.18 4.82 -22.29
N LEU A 133 -18.06 5.13 -21.62
CA LEU A 133 -17.80 4.88 -20.20
C LEU A 133 -17.87 3.39 -19.82
N LYS A 134 -17.53 2.51 -20.76
CA LYS A 134 -17.37 1.07 -20.50
C LYS A 134 -15.94 0.74 -20.18
N GLU A 135 -15.75 -0.16 -19.23
CA GLU A 135 -14.45 -0.68 -18.84
C GLU A 135 -13.80 -1.41 -20.02
N VAL A 136 -12.58 -1.02 -20.38
CA VAL A 136 -11.81 -1.63 -21.46
C VAL A 136 -10.53 -2.32 -20.98
N ALA A 137 -9.98 -1.89 -19.85
CA ALA A 137 -8.85 -2.52 -19.19
C ALA A 137 -8.73 -2.05 -17.74
N ASP A 138 -8.13 -2.87 -16.89
CA ASP A 138 -7.67 -2.49 -15.55
C ASP A 138 -6.22 -2.94 -15.34
N ASP A 139 -5.53 -2.29 -14.41
CA ASP A 139 -4.18 -2.69 -14.00
C ASP A 139 -4.00 -2.49 -12.48
N LYS A 140 -3.41 -3.50 -11.84
CA LYS A 140 -3.06 -3.48 -10.41
C LYS A 140 -1.79 -2.70 -10.11
N LEU A 141 -1.08 -2.24 -11.14
CA LEU A 141 0.18 -1.50 -11.07
C LEU A 141 1.25 -2.24 -10.26
N ASN A 142 1.38 -3.55 -10.50
CA ASN A 142 2.31 -4.42 -9.78
C ASN A 142 3.33 -5.09 -10.71
N PRO A 143 4.61 -5.14 -10.31
CA PRO A 143 5.21 -4.50 -9.13
C PRO A 143 5.40 -2.98 -9.32
N MET A 144 5.33 -2.19 -8.24
CA MET A 144 5.80 -0.80 -8.28
C MET A 144 7.30 -0.74 -7.98
N ALA A 145 8.04 -0.02 -8.83
CA ALA A 145 9.43 0.32 -8.61
C ALA A 145 9.53 1.48 -7.61
N ARG A 146 10.68 1.60 -6.94
CA ARG A 146 10.99 2.70 -6.02
C ARG A 146 12.07 3.58 -6.64
N ASP A 147 11.88 4.89 -6.54
CA ASP A 147 12.88 5.88 -6.92
C ASP A 147 12.80 7.09 -5.98
N SER A 148 13.64 8.11 -6.19
CA SER A 148 13.70 9.31 -5.35
C SER A 148 14.00 10.56 -6.17
N LYS A 149 13.39 11.67 -5.76
CA LYS A 149 13.65 13.00 -6.33
C LYS A 149 14.27 13.87 -5.25
N PHE A 150 15.35 14.59 -5.57
CA PHE A 150 16.16 15.38 -4.62
C PHE A 150 15.35 16.31 -3.70
N LEU A 151 14.18 16.79 -4.14
CA LEU A 151 13.31 17.70 -3.38
C LEU A 151 11.96 17.09 -2.96
N ARG A 152 11.62 15.86 -3.37
CA ARG A 152 10.30 15.25 -3.12
C ARG A 152 10.36 13.91 -2.39
N GLY A 153 11.54 13.53 -1.91
CA GLY A 153 11.74 12.27 -1.21
C GLY A 153 11.60 11.06 -2.13
N SER A 154 11.39 9.89 -1.52
CA SER A 154 11.17 8.65 -2.26
C SER A 154 9.72 8.51 -2.71
N TYR A 155 9.53 7.97 -3.91
CA TYR A 155 8.23 7.67 -4.49
C TYR A 155 8.23 6.25 -5.04
N TYR A 156 7.04 5.70 -5.24
CA TYR A 156 6.84 4.43 -5.91
C TYR A 156 6.09 4.67 -7.20
N PHE A 157 6.46 3.99 -8.27
CA PHE A 157 5.83 4.18 -9.57
C PHE A 157 5.65 2.86 -10.29
N ALA A 158 4.66 2.82 -11.19
CA ALA A 158 4.48 1.75 -12.16
C ALA A 158 3.93 2.33 -13.46
N THR A 159 4.23 1.66 -14.56
CA THR A 159 3.78 2.04 -15.90
C THR A 159 2.85 0.97 -16.45
N THR A 160 1.76 1.38 -17.08
CA THR A 160 0.79 0.48 -17.74
C THR A 160 0.45 1.00 -19.14
N PRO A 161 0.23 0.12 -20.15
CA PRO A 161 -0.19 0.54 -21.47
C PRO A 161 -1.59 1.17 -21.47
N ILE A 162 -1.78 2.19 -22.30
CA ILE A 162 -3.09 2.80 -22.53
C ILE A 162 -3.77 2.03 -23.68
N PRO A 163 -4.95 1.42 -23.47
CA PRO A 163 -5.70 0.79 -24.55
C PRO A 163 -6.06 1.81 -25.63
N ALA A 164 -5.98 1.42 -26.91
CA ALA A 164 -6.25 2.34 -28.03
C ALA A 164 -7.68 2.94 -28.02
N SER A 165 -8.65 2.23 -27.44
CA SER A 165 -10.03 2.69 -27.28
C SER A 165 -10.26 3.56 -26.05
N ALA A 166 -9.30 3.65 -25.12
CA ALA A 166 -9.46 4.38 -23.87
C ALA A 166 -9.62 5.88 -24.13
N LYS A 167 -10.60 6.48 -23.46
CA LYS A 167 -10.87 7.93 -23.43
C LYS A 167 -10.83 8.51 -22.03
N TYR A 168 -10.92 7.66 -21.02
CA TYR A 168 -10.84 8.07 -19.63
C TYR A 168 -9.95 7.11 -18.85
N ILE A 169 -9.34 7.64 -17.80
CA ILE A 169 -8.56 6.90 -16.83
C ILE A 169 -9.09 7.22 -15.44
N VAL A 170 -9.29 6.18 -14.63
CA VAL A 170 -9.68 6.28 -13.23
C VAL A 170 -8.54 5.70 -12.41
N VAL A 171 -8.03 6.49 -11.46
CA VAL A 171 -7.02 6.05 -10.50
C VAL A 171 -7.64 5.95 -9.13
N TYR A 172 -7.57 4.78 -8.50
CA TYR A 172 -8.27 4.48 -7.26
C TYR A 172 -7.39 3.73 -6.26
N ALA A 173 -7.75 3.82 -4.98
CA ALA A 173 -7.05 3.10 -3.92
C ALA A 173 -7.33 1.61 -3.98
N ALA A 174 -6.28 0.80 -3.94
CA ALA A 174 -6.40 -0.63 -3.73
C ALA A 174 -6.97 -0.95 -2.34
N SER A 175 -7.74 -2.04 -2.24
CA SER A 175 -8.22 -2.52 -0.95
C SER A 175 -7.06 -2.90 -0.03
N SER A 176 -7.04 -2.33 1.18
CA SER A 176 -5.98 -2.58 2.17
C SER A 176 -5.93 -4.05 2.61
N ALA A 177 -7.08 -4.73 2.60
CA ALA A 177 -7.21 -6.12 3.03
C ALA A 177 -6.59 -7.14 2.05
N ASN A 178 -6.59 -6.83 0.75
CA ASN A 178 -6.28 -7.78 -0.32
C ASN A 178 -5.08 -7.37 -1.19
N THR A 179 -4.31 -6.37 -0.76
CA THR A 179 -3.20 -5.82 -1.56
C THR A 179 -1.90 -5.91 -0.80
N ASP A 180 -0.86 -6.42 -1.47
CA ASP A 180 0.48 -6.49 -0.90
C ASP A 180 1.03 -5.11 -0.58
N ARG A 181 1.76 -5.06 0.54
CA ARG A 181 2.41 -3.85 1.04
C ARG A 181 3.67 -3.55 0.25
N LEU A 182 3.89 -2.28 -0.01
CA LEU A 182 5.19 -1.82 -0.46
C LEU A 182 6.19 -1.88 0.70
N VAL A 183 7.45 -2.13 0.36
CA VAL A 183 8.53 -2.24 1.35
C VAL A 183 9.48 -1.06 1.19
N ALA A 184 9.63 -0.28 2.27
CA ALA A 184 10.64 0.75 2.39
C ALA A 184 11.85 0.22 3.17
N ARG A 185 13.03 0.75 2.86
CA ARG A 185 14.27 0.48 3.61
C ARG A 185 14.75 1.78 4.26
N SER A 186 14.97 1.76 5.57
CA SER A 186 15.60 2.87 6.30
C SER A 186 17.09 2.96 6.01
N GLU A 187 17.71 4.08 6.38
CA GLU A 187 19.15 4.31 6.25
C GLU A 187 19.99 3.25 6.97
N ASN A 188 19.52 2.75 8.13
CA ASN A 188 20.18 1.69 8.89
C ASN A 188 19.92 0.27 8.33
N GLY A 189 19.27 0.14 7.17
CA GLY A 189 19.02 -1.14 6.49
C GLY A 189 17.77 -1.90 6.96
N SER A 190 17.02 -1.39 7.93
CA SER A 190 15.78 -2.03 8.39
C SER A 190 14.68 -1.95 7.32
N LEU A 191 13.88 -3.01 7.20
CA LEU A 191 12.76 -3.08 6.26
C LEU A 191 11.43 -2.76 6.96
N TYR A 192 10.62 -1.94 6.31
CA TYR A 192 9.30 -1.53 6.77
C TYR A 192 8.28 -1.83 5.68
N GLY A 193 7.29 -2.66 6.00
CA GLY A 193 6.09 -2.79 5.17
C GLY A 193 5.18 -1.60 5.40
N LEU A 194 4.98 -0.78 4.37
CA LEU A 194 4.12 0.39 4.42
C LEU A 194 2.65 -0.04 4.39
N PRO A 195 1.82 0.32 5.38
CA PRO A 195 0.39 0.07 5.33
C PRO A 195 -0.29 0.81 4.17
N ASN A 196 -1.22 0.12 3.49
CA ASN A 196 -1.95 0.68 2.35
C ASN A 196 -3.07 1.60 2.85
N ALA A 197 -3.03 2.87 2.49
CA ALA A 197 -4.05 3.86 2.82
C ALA A 197 -5.03 4.10 1.65
N TYR A 198 -6.23 4.59 1.98
CA TYR A 198 -7.24 5.06 1.01
C TYR A 198 -7.11 6.56 0.69
N GLU A 199 -6.02 7.19 1.12
CA GLU A 199 -5.71 8.59 0.83
C GLU A 199 -4.22 8.73 0.58
N GLY A 200 -3.85 9.77 -0.16
CA GLY A 200 -2.47 10.09 -0.47
C GLY A 200 -2.31 10.86 -1.76
N ASP A 201 -1.07 11.29 -1.99
CA ASP A 201 -0.69 12.00 -3.20
C ASP A 201 -0.35 11.03 -4.32
N ILE A 202 -0.78 11.39 -5.52
CA ILE A 202 -0.40 10.70 -6.76
C ILE A 202 0.07 11.69 -7.82
N SER A 203 0.83 11.19 -8.78
CA SER A 203 1.13 11.90 -10.03
C SER A 203 0.89 10.96 -11.19
N ILE A 204 0.21 11.44 -12.23
CA ILE A 204 -0.11 10.67 -13.43
C ILE A 204 0.60 11.34 -14.60
N ILE A 205 1.37 10.55 -15.35
CA ILE A 205 2.28 11.03 -16.40
C ILE A 205 2.05 10.21 -17.66
N LEU A 206 1.75 10.88 -18.78
CA LEU A 206 1.63 10.25 -20.09
C LEU A 206 3.02 10.06 -20.71
N LYS A 207 3.28 8.86 -21.26
CA LYS A 207 4.56 8.46 -21.85
C LYS A 207 4.38 7.79 -23.20
#